data_AF-A0A8X6Q3Z5-F1
#
_entry.id   AF-A0A8X6Q3Z5-F1
#
_cell.length_a   1.000
_cell.length_b   1.000
_cell.length_c   1.000
_cell.angle_alpha   90.00
_cell.angle_beta   90.00
_cell.angle_gamma   90.00
#
_symmetry.space_group_name_H-M   'P 1'
#
loop_
_entity.id
_entity.type
_entity.pdbx_description
1 polymer ?
#
loop_
_entity_poly.entity_id
_entity_poly.type
_entity_poly.pdbx_seq_one_letter_code
_entity_poly.pdbx_strand_id
1 'polypeptide(L)'
;MRQNRKITMKLFDFILMLDCSISELSMFWEKSGQKNLYASLRLQKNEKIAKNLILFLGDGMGMTTVTSTRIYKGQKKSRNGEDELLTFDEFPYVSLSKV
;
A
#
# COMPACT_ATOMS: atom_id res chain seq x y z
N MET A 1 -9.44 -43.09 -25.40
CA MET A 1 -8.19 -42.84 -24.63
C MET A 1 -7.54 -41.47 -24.84
N ARG A 2 -7.69 -40.78 -25.99
CA ARG A 2 -7.10 -39.44 -26.23
C ARG A 2 -7.77 -38.29 -25.47
N GLN A 3 -9.06 -38.37 -25.18
CA GLN A 3 -9.82 -37.30 -24.51
C GLN A 3 -9.39 -37.09 -23.05
N ASN A 4 -9.14 -38.19 -22.31
CA ASN A 4 -8.74 -38.12 -20.91
C ASN A 4 -7.34 -37.50 -20.74
N ARG A 5 -6.40 -37.72 -21.68
CA ARG A 5 -5.10 -37.05 -21.67
C ARG A 5 -5.20 -35.54 -21.95
N LYS A 6 -6.12 -35.12 -22.84
CA LYS A 6 -6.36 -33.69 -23.10
C LYS A 6 -6.96 -32.99 -21.88
N ILE A 7 -7.86 -33.66 -21.16
CA ILE A 7 -8.46 -33.13 -19.93
C ILE A 7 -7.41 -33.03 -18.83
N THR A 8 -6.58 -34.07 -18.63
CA THR A 8 -5.51 -34.01 -17.61
C THR A 8 -4.45 -32.97 -17.94
N MET A 9 -4.11 -32.75 -19.21
CA MET A 9 -3.19 -31.66 -19.59
C MET A 9 -3.80 -30.28 -19.36
N LYS A 10 -5.08 -30.06 -19.72
CA LYS A 10 -5.76 -28.80 -19.42
C LYS A 10 -5.90 -28.54 -17.92
N LEU A 11 -6.11 -29.59 -17.12
CA LEU A 11 -6.20 -29.48 -15.67
C LEU A 11 -4.83 -29.16 -15.05
N PHE A 12 -3.75 -29.74 -15.59
CA PHE A 12 -2.38 -29.45 -15.17
C PHE A 12 -1.98 -28.00 -15.49
N ASP A 13 -2.28 -27.52 -16.70
CA ASP A 13 -2.03 -26.13 -17.10
C ASP A 13 -2.84 -25.14 -16.23
N PHE A 14 -4.08 -25.49 -15.85
CA PHE A 14 -4.91 -24.67 -14.97
C PHE A 14 -4.36 -24.60 -13.52
N ILE A 15 -3.83 -25.71 -13.01
CA ILE A 15 -3.17 -25.75 -11.69
C ILE A 15 -1.88 -24.93 -11.71
N LEU A 16 -1.04 -25.07 -12.75
CA LEU A 16 0.17 -24.26 -12.94
C LEU A 16 -0.11 -22.75 -13.03
N MET A 17 -1.24 -22.36 -13.64
CA MET A 17 -1.65 -20.97 -13.73
C MET A 17 -2.09 -20.38 -12.38
N LEU A 18 -2.70 -21.20 -11.50
CA LEU A 18 -3.07 -20.80 -10.14
C LEU A 18 -1.84 -20.61 -9.24
N ASP A 19 -0.86 -21.52 -9.31
CA ASP A 19 0.38 -21.41 -8.53
C ASP A 19 1.19 -20.15 -8.89
N CYS A 20 1.22 -19.80 -10.19
CA CYS A 20 1.86 -18.58 -10.67
C CYS A 20 1.28 -17.31 -10.00
N SER A 21 -0.06 -17.19 -9.98
CA SER A 21 -0.74 -16.01 -9.41
C SER A 21 -0.50 -15.79 -7.91
N ILE A 22 -0.38 -16.87 -7.14
CA ILE A 22 -0.11 -16.81 -5.70
C ILE A 22 1.34 -16.40 -5.43
N SER A 23 2.28 -16.92 -6.23
CA SER A 23 3.69 -16.53 -6.11
C SER A 23 3.92 -15.04 -6.41
N GLU A 24 3.23 -14.50 -7.43
CA GLU A 24 3.30 -13.08 -7.79
C GLU A 24 2.78 -12.16 -6.67
N LEU A 25 1.66 -12.54 -6.04
CA LEU A 25 1.10 -11.79 -4.92
C LEU A 25 2.04 -11.77 -3.71
N SER A 26 2.67 -12.91 -3.39
CA SER A 26 3.64 -13.01 -2.28
C SER A 26 4.86 -12.11 -2.52
N MET A 27 5.43 -12.15 -3.73
CA MET A 27 6.58 -11.33 -4.11
C MET A 27 6.28 -9.82 -4.02
N PHE A 28 5.05 -9.41 -4.33
CA PHE A 28 4.63 -8.01 -4.22
C PHE A 28 4.75 -7.48 -2.78
N TRP A 29 4.16 -8.19 -1.81
CA TRP A 29 4.16 -7.77 -0.42
C TRP A 29 5.55 -7.85 0.21
N GLU A 30 6.34 -8.85 -0.14
CA GLU A 30 7.73 -8.96 0.31
C GLU A 30 8.56 -7.77 -0.18
N LYS A 31 8.49 -7.45 -1.47
CA LYS A 31 9.20 -6.32 -2.07
C LYS A 31 8.74 -4.98 -1.49
N SER A 32 7.44 -4.82 -1.27
CA SER A 32 6.86 -3.62 -0.65
C SER A 32 7.36 -3.46 0.79
N GLY A 33 7.35 -4.54 1.57
CA GLY A 33 7.88 -4.57 2.94
C GLY A 33 9.36 -4.22 3.01
N GLN A 34 10.19 -4.85 2.17
CA GLN A 34 11.63 -4.55 2.11
C GLN A 34 11.88 -3.08 1.76
N LYS A 35 11.15 -2.54 0.79
CA LYS A 35 11.24 -1.11 0.41
C LYS A 35 10.93 -0.20 1.60
N ASN A 36 9.85 -0.47 2.33
CA ASN A 36 9.43 0.34 3.49
C ASN A 36 10.43 0.22 4.65
N LEU A 37 11.02 -0.96 4.87
CA LEU A 37 12.07 -1.17 5.84
C LEU A 37 13.31 -0.32 5.52
N TYR A 38 13.80 -0.39 4.27
CA TYR A 38 14.95 0.41 3.85
C TYR A 38 14.67 1.91 3.90
N ALA A 39 13.45 2.35 3.58
CA ALA A 39 13.04 3.74 3.75
C ALA A 39 13.12 4.17 5.22
N SER A 40 12.60 3.34 6.13
CA SER A 40 12.60 3.59 7.58
C SER A 40 14.01 3.64 8.16
N LEU A 41 14.90 2.74 7.74
CA LEU A 41 16.31 2.72 8.18
C LEU A 41 17.10 3.96 7.74
N ARG A 42 16.68 4.62 6.65
CA ARG A 42 17.33 5.85 6.14
C ARG A 42 16.83 7.11 6.84
N LEU A 43 15.74 7.04 7.62
CA LEU A 43 15.22 8.19 8.33
C LEU A 43 16.20 8.63 9.42
N GLN A 44 16.74 9.84 9.26
CA GLN A 44 17.58 10.47 10.27
C GLN A 44 16.79 11.52 11.03
N LYS A 45 16.89 11.50 12.35
CA LYS A 45 16.27 12.50 13.22
C LYS A 45 16.94 13.86 13.02
N ASN A 46 16.14 14.89 12.76
CA ASN A 46 16.63 16.26 12.74
C ASN A 46 16.61 16.84 14.16
N GLU A 47 17.78 17.09 14.75
CA GLU A 47 17.92 17.65 16.11
C GLU A 47 18.17 19.16 16.12
N LYS A 48 18.15 19.80 14.95
CA LYS A 48 18.36 21.26 14.83
C LYS A 48 17.11 22.02 15.27
N ILE A 49 17.31 23.25 15.75
CA ILE A 49 16.23 24.17 16.08
C ILE A 49 15.50 24.59 14.79
N ALA A 50 14.18 24.45 14.77
CA ALA A 50 13.35 24.85 13.64
C ALA A 50 13.25 26.38 13.55
N LYS A 51 13.52 26.94 12.36
CA LYS A 51 13.39 28.38 12.09
C LYS A 51 11.94 28.81 11.81
N ASN A 52 11.17 27.93 11.17
CA ASN A 52 9.79 28.18 10.75
C ASN A 52 8.88 27.07 11.29
N LEU A 53 7.65 27.43 11.63
CA LEU A 53 6.62 26.50 12.08
C LEU A 53 5.39 26.62 11.17
N ILE A 54 4.92 25.49 10.66
CA ILE A 54 3.71 25.39 9.86
C ILE A 54 2.82 24.34 10.52
N LEU A 55 1.59 24.72 10.85
CA LEU A 55 0.59 23.83 11.43
C LEU A 55 -0.60 23.72 10.47
N PHE A 56 -0.86 22.51 10.01
CA PHE A 56 -2.07 22.20 9.24
C PHE A 56 -3.14 21.67 10.20
N LEU A 57 -4.25 22.40 10.32
CA LEU A 57 -5.40 21.99 11.11
C LEU A 57 -6.52 21.55 10.17
N GLY A 58 -6.85 20.26 10.22
CA GLY A 58 -8.04 19.73 9.56
C GLY A 58 -9.19 19.63 10.56
N ASP A 59 -10.13 20.57 10.51
CA ASP A 59 -11.34 20.50 11.33
C ASP A 59 -12.20 19.29 10.88
N GLY A 60 -12.62 18.46 11.84
CA GLY A 60 -13.34 17.21 11.56
C GLY A 60 -12.52 16.12 10.83
N MET A 61 -11.20 16.31 10.66
CA MET A 61 -10.35 15.37 9.92
C MET A 61 -9.83 14.23 10.81
N GLY A 62 -10.73 13.36 11.26
CA GLY A 62 -10.39 12.14 11.99
C GLY A 62 -9.80 11.03 11.09
N MET A 63 -9.40 9.90 11.70
CA MET A 63 -8.82 8.74 10.99
C MET A 63 -9.71 8.22 9.86
N THR A 64 -11.03 8.17 10.09
CA THR A 64 -12.02 7.74 9.10
C THR A 64 -12.07 8.71 7.92
N THR A 65 -12.13 10.02 8.19
CA THR A 65 -12.12 11.08 7.18
C THR A 65 -10.85 11.03 6.32
N VAL A 66 -9.69 10.82 6.93
CA VAL A 66 -8.41 10.67 6.21
C VAL A 66 -8.45 9.45 5.28
N THR A 67 -8.97 8.32 5.76
CA THR A 67 -9.07 7.08 4.98
C THR A 67 -10.06 7.20 3.82
N SER A 68 -11.25 7.76 4.06
CA SER A 68 -12.25 8.02 3.02
C SER A 68 -11.71 8.98 1.95
N THR A 69 -10.97 10.01 2.36
CA THR A 69 -10.34 10.96 1.44
C THR A 69 -9.28 10.30 0.57
N ARG A 70 -8.49 9.37 1.15
CA ARG A 70 -7.50 8.58 0.42
C ARG A 70 -8.14 7.76 -0.71
N ILE A 71 -9.18 6.99 -0.37
CA ILE A 71 -9.93 6.18 -1.33
C ILE A 71 -10.54 7.07 -2.42
N TYR A 72 -11.20 8.15 -2.01
CA TYR A 72 -11.81 9.09 -2.94
C TYR A 72 -10.79 9.73 -3.90
N LYS A 73 -9.60 10.09 -3.40
CA LYS A 73 -8.51 10.64 -4.23
C LYS A 73 -8.07 9.65 -5.31
N GLY A 74 -7.90 8.37 -4.97
CA GLY A 74 -7.49 7.36 -5.94
C GLY A 74 -8.61 7.05 -6.96
N GLN A 75 -9.87 6.99 -6.51
CA GLN A 75 -11.02 6.84 -7.40
C GLN A 75 -11.16 8.00 -8.39
N LYS A 76 -10.90 9.25 -7.94
CA LYS A 76 -10.86 10.42 -8.82
C LYS A 76 -9.78 10.34 -9.90
N LYS A 77 -8.73 9.53 -9.69
CA LYS A 77 -7.67 9.22 -10.67
C LYS A 77 -7.96 7.94 -11.47
N SER A 78 -9.18 7.41 -11.42
CA SER A 78 -9.58 6.14 -12.05
C SER A 78 -8.76 4.93 -11.58
N ARG A 79 -8.34 4.92 -10.31
CA ARG A 79 -7.67 3.79 -9.64
C ARG A 79 -8.60 3.18 -8.57
N ASN A 80 -8.23 2.01 -8.03
CA ASN A 80 -8.99 1.31 -6.99
C ASN A 80 -9.23 2.15 -5.72
N GLY A 81 -8.33 3.09 -5.42
CA GLY A 81 -8.48 4.02 -4.29
C GLY A 81 -7.59 3.68 -3.10
N GLU A 82 -7.63 2.43 -2.66
CA GLU A 82 -6.97 1.96 -1.42
C GLU A 82 -5.44 2.10 -1.41
N ASP A 83 -4.80 1.96 -2.57
CA ASP A 83 -3.35 2.07 -2.73
C ASP A 83 -2.85 3.51 -2.94
N GLU A 84 -3.75 4.48 -3.09
CA GLU A 84 -3.36 5.88 -3.25
C GLU A 84 -2.89 6.44 -1.91
N LEU A 85 -1.89 7.32 -1.92
CA LEU A 85 -1.41 7.99 -0.70
C LEU A 85 -1.83 9.46 -0.71
N LEU A 86 -2.15 10.01 0.47
CA LEU A 86 -2.27 11.45 0.69
C LEU A 86 -0.89 12.05 0.94
N THR A 87 -0.74 13.35 0.72
CA THR A 87 0.52 14.05 1.02
C THR A 87 0.88 13.98 2.51
N PHE A 88 -0.13 13.90 3.39
CA PHE A 88 0.06 13.69 4.82
C PHE A 88 0.57 12.29 5.17
N ASP A 89 0.31 11.28 4.32
CA ASP A 89 0.78 9.90 4.54
C ASP A 89 2.29 9.76 4.26
N GLU A 90 2.87 10.69 3.51
CA GLU A 90 4.31 10.72 3.20
C GLU A 90 5.13 11.32 4.35
N PHE A 91 4.49 11.90 5.36
CA PHE A 91 5.21 12.44 6.51
C PHE A 91 5.84 11.31 7.33
N PRO A 92 7.13 11.43 7.71
CA PRO A 92 7.89 10.34 8.32
C PRO A 92 7.48 10.03 9.76
N TYR A 93 6.73 10.93 10.41
CA TYR A 93 6.32 10.81 11.80
C TYR A 93 4.81 10.94 11.92
N VAL A 94 4.19 10.03 12.67
CA VAL A 94 2.77 10.00 12.99
C VAL A 94 2.59 9.85 14.49
N SER A 95 1.53 10.45 15.04
CA SER A 95 1.16 10.32 16.44
C SER A 95 -0.36 10.38 16.60
N LEU A 96 -0.87 9.84 17.71
CA LEU A 96 -2.28 9.94 18.08
C LEU A 96 -2.43 11.01 19.16
N SER A 97 -3.34 11.96 18.92
CA SER A 97 -3.72 12.94 19.93
C SER A 97 -4.88 12.41 20.76
N LYS A 98 -4.79 12.53 22.09
CA LYS A 98 -5.91 12.27 22.98
C LYS A 98 -6.87 13.45 22.93
N VAL A 99 -8.16 13.14 22.85
CA VAL A 99 -9.25 14.13 22.95
C VAL A 99 -9.77 14.17 24.38
#